data_AF-A0A657K4Q9-F1
#
_entry.id   AF-A0A657K4Q9-F1
#
_cell.length_a   1.000
_cell.length_b   1.000
_cell.length_c   1.000
_cell.angle_alpha   90.00
_cell.angle_beta   90.00
_cell.angle_gamma   90.00
#
_symmetry.space_group_name_H-M   'P 1'
#
loop_
_entity.id
_entity.type
_entity.pdbx_description
1 polymer ?
#
loop_
_entity_poly.entity_id
_entity_poly.type
_entity_poly.pdbx_seq_one_letter_code
_entity_poly.pdbx_strand_id
1 'polypeptide(L)'
;MDLDCKDPFDELLSLSQKKEIQQRIKDDFTYKNAKCDKYDYMIASTCGLISGLIDILFVGVPGSSFLGKMVDDQANRITEKFASLMGWNKEKVIEKGGNTTASAIGFLEKKFKVNYDQATSHSTDNLVDHLSLNNHHLKSLAHSPDIIGLFFSILNQFTNTASFISTGKLITIKTENFELQGHNFIAKIFCGMANWFGHIMSDWTGSSGTVGQGRRGSGVPIPFFNLFQLMNFGEFGKHKQTFATITTKVFEEGYDARHGITMAVPVIINELLIRLIYTIKSKYYHNKTWNESLPKGSSPEVRRMLLVGHGALCLIDGADAALRSGGNIIQMLSRMNLIAWTRFSYIALKEVNAIYKQGHINSELVDDYLNSEIKLLLNYKY
;
A
#
# COMPACT_ATOMS: atom_id res chain seq x y z
N MET A 1 53.95 21.81 -3.40
CA MET A 1 53.67 20.92 -2.26
C MET A 1 52.65 19.95 -2.77
N ASP A 2 53.12 18.88 -3.39
CA ASP A 2 52.26 17.86 -3.99
C ASP A 2 51.64 17.05 -2.84
N LEU A 3 50.34 17.20 -2.65
CA LEU A 3 49.56 16.29 -1.82
C LEU A 3 49.58 14.95 -2.55
N ASP A 4 50.38 14.02 -2.05
CA ASP A 4 50.38 12.63 -2.49
C ASP A 4 48.97 12.07 -2.27
N CYS A 5 48.20 11.92 -3.35
CA CYS A 5 46.88 11.29 -3.35
C CYS A 5 46.95 9.77 -3.31
N LYS A 6 48.09 9.18 -2.93
CA LYS A 6 48.14 7.75 -2.60
C LYS A 6 47.25 7.48 -1.39
N ASP A 7 46.43 6.45 -1.53
CA ASP A 7 45.61 5.94 -0.45
C ASP A 7 46.53 5.64 0.76
N PRO A 8 46.35 6.31 1.91
CA PRO A 8 47.23 6.14 3.07
C PRO A 8 47.19 4.72 3.65
N PHE A 9 46.25 3.88 3.21
CA PHE A 9 46.15 2.47 3.57
C PHE A 9 46.80 1.54 2.53
N ASP A 10 47.30 2.07 1.41
CA ASP A 10 47.85 1.27 0.30
C ASP A 10 49.14 0.55 0.70
N GLU A 11 49.88 1.05 1.69
CA GLU A 11 51.10 0.43 2.23
C GLU A 11 50.84 -0.55 3.40
N LEU A 12 49.62 -0.58 3.95
CA LEU A 12 49.28 -1.43 5.12
C LEU A 12 48.92 -2.87 4.74
N LEU A 13 48.62 -3.12 3.47
CA LEU A 13 48.16 -4.43 2.98
C LEU A 13 49.12 -4.98 1.92
N SER A 14 49.52 -6.24 2.10
CA SER A 14 50.24 -6.96 1.06
C SER A 14 49.36 -7.19 -0.17
N LEU A 15 49.97 -7.45 -1.33
CA LEU A 15 49.23 -7.77 -2.57
C LEU A 15 48.27 -8.96 -2.40
N SER A 16 48.62 -9.95 -1.57
CA SER A 16 47.72 -11.08 -1.28
C SER A 16 46.52 -10.64 -0.44
N GLN A 17 46.74 -9.81 0.58
CA GLN A 17 45.67 -9.27 1.42
C GLN A 17 44.72 -8.36 0.62
N LYS A 18 45.25 -7.53 -0.28
CA LYS A 18 44.43 -6.71 -1.19
C LYS A 18 43.56 -7.57 -2.09
N LYS A 19 44.12 -8.64 -2.68
CA LYS A 19 43.35 -9.58 -3.50
C LYS A 19 42.29 -10.33 -2.69
N GLU A 20 42.60 -10.75 -1.47
CA GLU A 20 41.67 -11.42 -0.58
C GLU A 20 40.51 -10.50 -0.19
N ILE A 21 40.78 -9.26 0.18
CA ILE A 21 39.75 -8.26 0.49
C ILE A 21 38.90 -7.95 -0.74
N GLN A 22 39.50 -7.76 -1.92
CA GLN A 22 38.75 -7.56 -3.17
C GLN A 22 37.86 -8.75 -3.51
N GLN A 23 38.36 -9.97 -3.32
CA GLN A 23 37.59 -11.19 -3.55
C GLN A 23 36.44 -11.30 -2.56
N ARG A 24 36.67 -11.01 -1.28
CA ARG A 24 35.64 -10.98 -0.24
C ARG A 24 34.58 -9.91 -0.51
N ILE A 25 34.98 -8.71 -0.96
CA ILE A 25 34.03 -7.67 -1.36
C ILE A 25 33.19 -8.14 -2.53
N LYS A 26 33.81 -8.76 -3.52
CA LYS A 26 33.11 -9.30 -4.69
C LYS A 26 32.13 -10.40 -4.28
N ASP A 27 32.54 -11.30 -3.40
CA ASP A 27 31.74 -12.45 -3.01
C ASP A 27 30.66 -12.08 -1.98
N ASP A 28 30.89 -11.17 -1.05
CA ASP A 28 29.92 -10.93 0.04
C ASP A 28 29.07 -9.68 -0.20
N PHE A 29 29.59 -8.69 -0.93
CA PHE A 29 29.01 -7.35 -1.00
C PHE A 29 28.64 -6.89 -2.40
N THR A 30 28.58 -7.77 -3.41
CA THR A 30 28.10 -7.38 -4.75
C THR A 30 26.73 -7.94 -5.10
N TYR A 31 26.07 -7.30 -6.06
CA TYR A 31 24.87 -7.87 -6.68
C TYR A 31 25.21 -9.18 -7.39
N LYS A 32 24.56 -10.26 -6.93
CA LYS A 32 24.64 -11.59 -7.54
C LYS A 32 23.39 -11.91 -8.34
N ASN A 33 23.59 -12.63 -9.44
CA ASN A 33 22.50 -13.29 -10.15
C ASN A 33 21.94 -14.46 -9.33
N ALA A 34 20.63 -14.66 -9.46
CA ALA A 34 19.94 -15.78 -8.86
C ALA A 34 20.41 -17.11 -9.47
N LYS A 35 20.76 -18.07 -8.62
CA LYS A 35 21.07 -19.45 -9.04
C LYS A 35 19.88 -20.37 -8.77
N CYS A 36 18.74 -20.07 -9.38
CA CYS A 36 17.53 -20.88 -9.26
C CYS A 36 17.63 -22.14 -10.13
N ASP A 37 17.24 -23.28 -9.57
CA ASP A 37 17.05 -24.52 -10.33
C ASP A 37 15.58 -24.71 -10.77
N LYS A 38 15.32 -25.79 -11.52
CA LYS A 38 13.97 -26.11 -12.02
C LYS A 38 12.91 -26.23 -10.92
N TYR A 39 13.29 -26.68 -9.72
CA TYR A 39 12.36 -26.82 -8.61
C TYR A 39 12.00 -25.46 -8.03
N ASP A 40 12.92 -24.50 -8.01
CA ASP A 40 12.61 -23.12 -7.56
C ASP A 40 11.53 -22.48 -8.45
N TYR A 41 11.66 -22.63 -9.78
CA TYR A 41 10.66 -22.13 -10.72
C TYR A 41 9.32 -22.86 -10.61
N MET A 42 9.35 -24.19 -10.41
CA MET A 42 8.15 -24.99 -10.21
C MET A 42 7.41 -24.60 -8.93
N ILE A 43 8.13 -24.46 -7.82
CA ILE A 43 7.60 -24.02 -6.52
C ILE A 43 6.98 -22.64 -6.68
N ALA A 44 7.74 -21.67 -7.21
CA ALA A 44 7.29 -20.30 -7.37
C ALA A 44 6.02 -20.19 -8.22
N SER A 45 6.01 -20.85 -9.38
CA SER A 45 4.85 -20.86 -10.27
C SER A 45 3.64 -21.50 -9.59
N THR A 46 3.82 -22.60 -8.86
CA THR A 46 2.73 -23.30 -8.15
C THR A 46 2.14 -22.42 -7.04
N CYS A 47 2.97 -21.76 -6.23
CA CYS A 47 2.51 -20.81 -5.21
C CYS A 47 1.72 -19.65 -5.83
N GLY A 48 2.20 -19.13 -6.96
CA GLY A 48 1.54 -18.06 -7.70
C GLY A 48 0.17 -18.49 -8.24
N LEU A 49 0.07 -19.69 -8.83
CA LEU A 49 -1.18 -20.28 -9.29
C LEU A 49 -2.18 -20.47 -8.14
N ILE A 50 -1.76 -21.04 -7.01
CA ILE A 50 -2.60 -21.19 -5.81
C ILE A 50 -3.13 -19.83 -5.36
N SER A 51 -2.26 -18.82 -5.33
CA SER A 51 -2.62 -17.47 -4.87
C SER A 51 -3.57 -16.77 -5.85
N GLY A 52 -3.39 -16.96 -7.16
CA GLY A 52 -4.32 -16.48 -8.19
C GLY A 52 -5.70 -17.14 -8.09
N LEU A 53 -5.76 -18.44 -7.76
CA LEU A 53 -7.03 -19.11 -7.48
C LEU A 53 -7.71 -18.56 -6.22
N ILE A 54 -6.92 -18.27 -5.17
CA ILE A 54 -7.46 -17.64 -3.95
C ILE A 54 -8.05 -16.27 -4.28
N ASP A 55 -7.37 -15.48 -5.11
CA ASP A 55 -7.83 -14.18 -5.55
C ASP A 55 -9.19 -14.27 -6.27
N ILE A 56 -9.29 -15.13 -7.29
CA ILE A 56 -10.53 -15.34 -8.04
C ILE A 56 -11.68 -15.81 -7.15
N LEU A 57 -11.43 -16.79 -6.28
CA LEU A 57 -12.48 -17.47 -5.51
C LEU A 57 -12.92 -16.69 -4.28
N PHE A 58 -12.02 -15.92 -3.66
CA PHE A 58 -12.26 -15.32 -2.34
C PHE A 58 -12.13 -13.80 -2.29
N VAL A 59 -11.46 -13.15 -3.26
CA VAL A 59 -11.37 -11.68 -3.36
C VAL A 59 -12.40 -11.12 -4.34
N GLY A 60 -12.43 -11.63 -5.58
CA GLY A 60 -13.44 -11.28 -6.60
C GLY A 60 -13.64 -9.78 -6.79
N VAL A 61 -14.87 -9.36 -7.14
CA VAL A 61 -15.23 -7.94 -7.22
C VAL A 61 -15.59 -7.36 -5.84
N PRO A 62 -15.43 -6.05 -5.63
CA PRO A 62 -15.85 -5.40 -4.40
C PRO A 62 -17.30 -5.70 -4.00
N GLY A 63 -17.53 -5.85 -2.69
CA GLY A 63 -18.87 -5.99 -2.11
C GLY A 63 -19.55 -7.36 -2.29
N SER A 64 -18.95 -8.32 -3.01
CA SER A 64 -19.59 -9.63 -3.26
C SER A 64 -18.77 -10.85 -2.80
N SER A 65 -17.64 -10.65 -2.12
CA SER A 65 -16.71 -11.75 -1.79
C SER A 65 -16.64 -12.09 -0.31
N PHE A 66 -16.26 -13.33 -0.02
CA PHE A 66 -16.15 -13.85 1.34
C PHE A 66 -15.10 -13.10 2.16
N LEU A 67 -13.88 -12.94 1.62
CA LEU A 67 -12.83 -12.18 2.31
C LEU A 67 -13.20 -10.70 2.39
N GLY A 68 -13.84 -10.13 1.37
CA GLY A 68 -14.31 -8.75 1.38
C GLY A 68 -15.25 -8.48 2.56
N LYS A 69 -16.23 -9.36 2.78
CA LYS A 69 -17.14 -9.27 3.93
C LYS A 69 -16.39 -9.36 5.27
N MET A 70 -15.43 -10.27 5.40
CA MET A 70 -14.62 -10.38 6.62
C MET A 70 -13.83 -9.09 6.91
N VAL A 71 -13.26 -8.47 5.86
CA VAL A 71 -12.53 -7.21 5.99
C VAL A 71 -13.46 -6.06 6.34
N ASP A 72 -14.64 -5.98 5.71
CA ASP A 72 -15.64 -4.95 6.03
C ASP A 72 -16.12 -5.07 7.49
N ASP A 73 -16.43 -6.28 7.96
CA ASP A 73 -16.81 -6.53 9.36
C ASP A 73 -15.68 -6.14 10.33
N GLN A 74 -14.43 -6.40 9.96
CA GLN A 74 -13.28 -6.01 10.75
C GLN A 74 -13.07 -4.49 10.76
N ALA A 75 -13.26 -3.80 9.64
CA ALA A 75 -13.20 -2.34 9.55
C ALA A 75 -14.27 -1.69 10.45
N ASN A 76 -15.49 -2.23 10.45
CA ASN A 76 -16.57 -1.79 11.33
C ASN A 76 -16.18 -1.95 12.81
N ARG A 77 -15.65 -3.11 13.20
CA ARG A 77 -15.19 -3.37 14.57
C ARG A 77 -14.05 -2.46 15.02
N ILE A 78 -13.10 -2.17 14.13
CA ILE A 78 -11.98 -1.27 14.43
C ILE A 78 -12.51 0.16 14.63
N THR A 79 -13.44 0.60 13.79
CA THR A 79 -14.10 1.91 13.91
C THR A 79 -14.85 2.05 15.22
N GLU A 80 -15.65 1.05 15.60
CA GLU A 80 -16.33 1.00 16.89
C GLU A 80 -15.35 1.03 18.07
N LYS A 81 -14.27 0.24 18.01
CA LYS A 81 -13.23 0.24 19.06
C LYS A 81 -12.56 1.60 19.17
N PHE A 82 -12.20 2.22 18.05
CA PHE A 82 -11.57 3.53 18.03
C PHE A 82 -12.51 4.60 18.59
N ALA A 83 -13.79 4.59 18.18
CA ALA A 83 -14.81 5.45 18.75
C ALA A 83 -14.92 5.26 20.27
N SER A 84 -14.92 4.03 20.76
CA SER A 84 -14.95 3.73 22.21
C SER A 84 -13.74 4.27 22.95
N LEU A 85 -12.53 4.11 22.39
CA LEU A 85 -11.31 4.74 22.94
C LEU A 85 -11.43 6.26 23.02
N MET A 86 -12.19 6.86 22.09
CA MET A 86 -12.46 8.29 22.05
C MET A 86 -13.67 8.71 22.89
N GLY A 87 -14.29 7.82 23.66
CA GLY A 87 -15.39 8.11 24.58
C GLY A 87 -16.80 7.85 24.04
N TRP A 88 -16.95 7.20 22.89
CA TRP A 88 -18.25 6.70 22.42
C TRP A 88 -18.70 5.49 23.24
N ASN A 89 -19.96 5.51 23.69
CA ASN A 89 -20.52 4.44 24.49
C ASN A 89 -21.41 3.54 23.61
N LYS A 90 -20.97 2.30 23.42
CA LYS A 90 -21.64 1.32 22.57
C LYS A 90 -22.93 0.80 23.21
N GLU A 91 -22.94 0.61 24.51
CA GLU A 91 -24.06 0.06 25.29
C GLU A 91 -25.30 0.94 25.14
N LYS A 92 -25.14 2.26 25.23
CA LYS A 92 -26.22 3.24 25.03
C LYS A 92 -26.86 3.18 23.64
N VAL A 93 -26.12 2.76 22.63
CA VAL A 93 -26.64 2.61 21.27
C VAL A 93 -27.44 1.31 21.15
N ILE A 94 -26.92 0.23 21.75
CA ILE A 94 -27.59 -1.07 21.80
C ILE A 94 -28.93 -0.96 22.56
N GLU A 95 -28.94 -0.28 23.71
CA GLU A 95 -30.17 -0.03 24.50
C GLU A 95 -31.27 0.69 23.70
N LYS A 96 -30.87 1.55 22.76
CA LYS A 96 -31.78 2.29 21.88
C LYS A 96 -32.14 1.52 20.60
N GLY A 97 -31.65 0.30 20.42
CA GLY A 97 -31.85 -0.50 19.21
C GLY A 97 -31.20 0.11 17.96
N GLY A 98 -30.17 0.95 18.13
CA GLY A 98 -29.51 1.66 17.04
C GLY A 98 -28.42 0.81 16.35
N ASN A 99 -28.09 1.17 15.11
CA ASN A 99 -26.93 0.61 14.41
C ASN A 99 -25.63 1.14 15.07
N THR A 100 -24.88 0.23 15.70
CA THR A 100 -23.66 0.58 16.46
C THR A 100 -22.59 1.21 15.58
N THR A 101 -22.34 0.63 14.41
CA THR A 101 -21.32 1.12 13.48
C THR A 101 -21.69 2.50 12.95
N ALA A 102 -22.94 2.70 12.49
CA ALA A 102 -23.41 4.00 12.02
C ALA A 102 -23.31 5.07 13.11
N SER A 103 -23.63 4.72 14.36
CA SER A 103 -23.49 5.64 15.50
C SER A 103 -22.03 5.94 15.83
N ALA A 104 -21.12 4.97 15.72
CA ALA A 104 -19.70 5.16 15.95
C ALA A 104 -19.10 6.11 14.91
N ILE A 105 -19.42 5.89 13.63
CA ILE A 105 -19.04 6.77 12.52
C ILE A 105 -19.54 8.19 12.79
N GLY A 106 -20.83 8.36 13.09
CA GLY A 106 -21.41 9.68 13.34
C GLY A 106 -20.85 10.39 14.58
N PHE A 107 -20.32 9.65 15.55
CA PHE A 107 -19.58 10.22 16.68
C PHE A 107 -18.20 10.74 16.24
N LEU A 108 -17.48 9.95 15.45
CA LEU A 108 -16.16 10.30 14.93
C LEU A 108 -16.22 11.47 13.93
N GLU A 109 -17.19 11.47 13.01
CA GLU A 109 -17.47 12.57 12.06
C GLU A 109 -17.64 13.91 12.81
N LYS A 110 -18.30 13.90 13.97
CA LYS A 110 -18.49 15.10 14.81
C LYS A 110 -17.26 15.47 15.61
N LYS A 111 -16.52 14.48 16.12
CA LYS A 111 -15.36 14.68 17.00
C LYS A 111 -14.13 15.15 16.22
N PHE A 112 -13.92 14.61 15.03
CA PHE A 112 -12.79 14.91 14.14
C PHE A 112 -13.28 15.68 12.93
N LYS A 113 -13.99 16.79 13.19
CA LYS A 113 -14.47 17.67 12.13
C LYS A 113 -13.29 18.33 11.42
N VAL A 114 -13.37 18.38 10.10
CA VAL A 114 -12.38 19.01 9.22
C VAL A 114 -13.08 19.96 8.26
N ASN A 115 -12.32 20.88 7.65
CA ASN A 115 -12.87 21.92 6.78
C ASN A 115 -12.91 21.53 5.30
N TYR A 116 -12.39 20.36 4.94
CA TYR A 116 -12.20 19.91 3.55
C TYR A 116 -13.11 18.74 3.13
N ASP A 117 -14.20 18.54 3.87
CA ASP A 117 -15.16 17.44 3.68
C ASP A 117 -16.37 17.84 2.81
N GLN A 118 -16.14 18.63 1.76
CA GLN A 118 -17.20 18.99 0.81
C GLN A 118 -17.57 17.74 -0.01
N ALA A 119 -18.84 17.32 0.08
CA ALA A 119 -19.28 16.05 -0.48
C ALA A 119 -20.08 16.18 -1.80
N THR A 120 -20.38 17.40 -2.25
CA THR A 120 -21.17 17.65 -3.48
C THR A 120 -20.60 18.81 -4.30
N SER A 121 -20.87 18.83 -5.60
CA SER A 121 -20.43 19.94 -6.47
C SER A 121 -20.98 21.28 -5.97
N HIS A 122 -22.24 21.30 -5.49
CA HIS A 122 -22.86 22.47 -4.88
C HIS A 122 -22.09 22.98 -3.66
N SER A 123 -21.59 22.10 -2.78
CA SER A 123 -20.77 22.51 -1.63
C SER A 123 -19.39 23.07 -2.00
N THR A 124 -19.04 23.08 -3.30
CA THR A 124 -17.81 23.65 -3.84
C THR A 124 -18.07 24.83 -4.78
N ASP A 125 -19.26 25.44 -4.72
CA ASP A 125 -19.73 26.47 -5.67
C ASP A 125 -19.63 26.01 -7.13
N ASN A 126 -19.77 24.70 -7.37
CA ASN A 126 -19.60 24.03 -8.66
C ASN A 126 -18.20 24.21 -9.30
N LEU A 127 -17.18 24.51 -8.50
CA LEU A 127 -15.79 24.55 -8.96
C LEU A 127 -15.21 23.14 -9.18
N VAL A 128 -15.74 22.13 -8.49
CA VAL A 128 -15.33 20.73 -8.64
C VAL A 128 -16.43 19.95 -9.35
N ASP A 129 -16.22 19.69 -10.63
CA ASP A 129 -17.19 18.96 -11.46
C ASP A 129 -17.42 17.52 -10.99
N HIS A 130 -18.69 17.10 -11.05
CA HIS A 130 -19.14 15.73 -10.78
C HIS A 130 -18.71 15.19 -9.41
N LEU A 131 -18.56 16.07 -8.42
CA LEU A 131 -18.35 15.70 -7.03
C LEU A 131 -19.66 15.20 -6.42
N SER A 132 -19.62 14.02 -5.79
CA SER A 132 -20.76 13.33 -5.19
C SER A 132 -20.40 12.62 -3.89
N LEU A 133 -21.42 12.23 -3.12
CA LEU A 133 -21.26 11.47 -1.87
C LEU A 133 -20.44 10.17 -2.07
N ASN A 134 -20.47 9.59 -3.27
CA ASN A 134 -19.80 8.33 -3.58
C ASN A 134 -18.33 8.49 -3.99
N ASN A 135 -17.90 9.70 -4.38
CA ASN A 135 -16.56 9.92 -4.93
C ASN A 135 -15.76 11.03 -4.26
N HIS A 136 -16.34 11.79 -3.32
CA HIS A 136 -15.64 12.88 -2.68
C HIS A 136 -14.40 12.43 -1.89
N HIS A 137 -14.42 11.26 -1.24
CA HIS A 137 -13.22 10.69 -0.60
C HIS A 137 -12.09 10.39 -1.61
N LEU A 138 -12.41 10.10 -2.87
CA LEU A 138 -11.40 9.91 -3.91
C LEU A 138 -10.89 11.25 -4.45
N LYS A 139 -11.80 12.19 -4.71
CA LYS A 139 -11.49 13.46 -5.35
C LYS A 139 -10.81 14.44 -4.39
N SER A 140 -11.22 14.49 -3.13
CA SER A 140 -10.59 15.33 -2.11
C SER A 140 -9.31 14.67 -1.61
N LEU A 141 -8.19 15.35 -1.81
CA LEU A 141 -6.85 14.79 -1.55
C LEU A 141 -6.65 14.39 -0.10
N ALA A 142 -7.25 15.13 0.82
CA ALA A 142 -7.10 14.94 2.25
C ALA A 142 -7.69 13.62 2.78
N HIS A 143 -8.60 12.96 2.05
CA HIS A 143 -9.17 11.66 2.47
C HIS A 143 -8.32 10.46 2.04
N SER A 144 -7.19 10.67 1.36
CA SER A 144 -6.31 9.56 0.98
C SER A 144 -5.47 9.10 2.17
N PRO A 145 -5.47 7.81 2.56
CA PRO A 145 -4.76 7.30 3.72
C PRO A 145 -3.26 7.10 3.42
N ASP A 146 -2.58 8.17 3.01
CA ASP A 146 -1.18 8.20 2.64
C ASP A 146 -0.52 9.55 2.99
N ILE A 147 0.77 9.67 2.69
CA ILE A 147 1.55 10.88 3.00
C ILE A 147 1.07 12.12 2.24
N ILE A 148 0.48 11.95 1.05
CA ILE A 148 -0.06 13.05 0.26
C ILE A 148 -1.34 13.55 0.91
N GLY A 149 -2.24 12.64 1.30
CA GLY A 149 -3.46 13.01 2.02
C GLY A 149 -3.18 13.66 3.36
N LEU A 150 -2.21 13.15 4.13
CA LEU A 150 -1.76 13.79 5.38
C LEU A 150 -1.23 15.22 5.13
N PHE A 151 -0.39 15.39 4.10
CA PHE A 151 0.14 16.71 3.75
C PHE A 151 -0.99 17.69 3.40
N PHE A 152 -1.90 17.31 2.51
CA PHE A 152 -2.99 18.19 2.09
C PHE A 152 -3.98 18.47 3.22
N SER A 153 -4.27 17.48 4.06
CA SER A 153 -5.08 17.66 5.26
C SER A 153 -4.52 18.73 6.21
N ILE A 154 -3.23 18.66 6.51
CA ILE A 154 -2.58 19.67 7.36
C ILE A 154 -2.63 21.03 6.67
N LEU A 155 -2.20 21.11 5.40
CA LEU A 155 -2.20 22.35 4.63
C LEU A 155 -3.59 23.00 4.58
N ASN A 156 -4.63 22.21 4.33
CA ASN A 156 -6.02 22.66 4.19
C ASN A 156 -6.60 23.18 5.51
N GLN A 157 -6.26 22.55 6.65
CA GLN A 157 -6.64 23.05 7.98
C GLN A 157 -5.91 24.35 8.34
N PHE A 158 -4.65 24.52 7.94
CA PHE A 158 -3.90 25.75 8.18
C PHE A 158 -4.39 26.94 7.35
N THR A 159 -4.88 26.67 6.14
CA THR A 159 -5.16 27.71 5.14
C THR A 159 -6.65 27.97 4.94
N ASN A 160 -7.54 27.26 5.64
CA ASN A 160 -8.99 27.29 5.41
C ASN A 160 -9.34 27.03 3.94
N THR A 161 -8.75 25.98 3.38
CA THR A 161 -8.99 25.55 2.00
C THR A 161 -9.32 24.07 1.94
N ALA A 162 -9.75 23.60 0.78
CA ALA A 162 -9.92 22.19 0.45
C ALA A 162 -9.35 21.93 -0.95
N SER A 163 -8.56 20.86 -1.10
CA SER A 163 -7.87 20.55 -2.35
C SER A 163 -8.40 19.26 -2.98
N PHE A 164 -8.81 19.35 -4.24
CA PHE A 164 -9.41 18.28 -5.02
C PHE A 164 -8.61 17.99 -6.27
N ILE A 165 -8.62 16.73 -6.73
CA ILE A 165 -8.24 16.38 -8.09
C ILE A 165 -9.50 15.98 -8.85
N SER A 166 -9.77 16.70 -9.93
CA SER A 166 -10.87 16.40 -10.85
C SER A 166 -10.39 16.60 -12.27
N THR A 167 -10.70 15.63 -13.16
CA THR A 167 -10.45 15.72 -14.60
C THR A 167 -9.02 16.18 -14.98
N GLY A 168 -8.01 15.70 -14.26
CA GLY A 168 -6.60 16.01 -14.52
C GLY A 168 -6.09 17.31 -13.89
N LYS A 169 -6.91 18.02 -13.09
CA LYS A 169 -6.56 19.31 -12.50
C LYS A 169 -6.61 19.25 -10.98
N LEU A 170 -5.64 19.92 -10.35
CA LEU A 170 -5.70 20.27 -8.93
C LEU A 170 -6.55 21.52 -8.78
N ILE A 171 -7.60 21.44 -7.97
CA ILE A 171 -8.56 22.52 -7.71
C ILE A 171 -8.56 22.77 -6.20
N THR A 172 -8.18 23.97 -5.79
CA THR A 172 -8.23 24.37 -4.37
C THR A 172 -9.27 25.46 -4.18
N ILE A 173 -10.21 25.22 -3.27
CA ILE A 173 -11.28 26.15 -2.93
C ILE A 173 -11.07 26.69 -1.52
N LYS A 174 -11.60 27.89 -1.24
CA LYS A 174 -11.69 28.39 0.14
C LYS A 174 -12.85 27.71 0.86
N THR A 175 -12.69 27.49 2.15
CA THR A 175 -13.70 26.86 3.01
C THR A 175 -14.13 27.84 4.09
N GLU A 176 -15.12 27.46 4.88
CA GLU A 176 -15.43 28.18 6.11
C GLU A 176 -14.20 28.29 7.02
N ASN A 177 -14.17 29.33 7.86
CA ASN A 177 -13.11 29.52 8.83
C ASN A 177 -13.07 28.34 9.80
N PHE A 178 -11.95 27.62 9.80
CA PHE A 178 -11.71 26.48 10.66
C PHE A 178 -10.64 26.83 11.69
N GLU A 179 -10.97 26.65 12.96
CA GLU A 179 -10.01 26.86 14.03
C GLU A 179 -9.17 25.60 14.24
N LEU A 180 -7.99 25.58 13.62
CA LEU A 180 -7.00 24.55 13.91
C LEU A 180 -6.43 24.75 15.32
N GLN A 181 -6.77 23.80 16.21
CA GLN A 181 -6.34 23.81 17.61
C GLN A 181 -4.82 23.75 17.76
N GLY A 182 -4.31 24.37 18.83
CA GLY A 182 -2.89 24.39 19.18
C GLY A 182 -2.38 25.82 19.41
N HIS A 183 -1.65 26.02 20.52
CA HIS A 183 -1.15 27.35 20.92
C HIS A 183 0.11 27.81 20.18
N ASN A 184 0.75 26.93 19.42
CA ASN A 184 1.92 27.25 18.60
C ASN A 184 1.93 26.41 17.32
N PHE A 185 2.86 26.71 16.40
CA PHE A 185 2.96 26.06 15.11
C PHE A 185 3.11 24.52 15.19
N ILE A 186 3.99 24.03 16.06
CA ILE A 186 4.23 22.58 16.22
C ILE A 186 2.99 21.88 16.79
N ALA A 187 2.33 22.48 17.78
CA ALA A 187 1.08 21.97 18.34
C ALA A 187 -0.02 21.91 17.28
N LYS A 188 -0.13 22.92 16.41
CA LYS A 188 -1.10 22.92 15.30
C LYS A 188 -0.84 21.82 14.27
N ILE A 189 0.43 21.52 13.97
CA ILE A 189 0.78 20.36 13.11
C ILE A 189 0.30 19.06 13.76
N PHE A 190 0.57 18.87 15.06
CA PHE A 190 0.12 17.68 15.79
C PHE A 190 -1.41 17.57 15.80
N CYS A 191 -2.12 18.65 16.10
CA CYS A 191 -3.58 18.67 16.07
C CYS A 191 -4.12 18.38 14.67
N GLY A 192 -3.51 18.94 13.61
CA GLY A 192 -3.89 18.69 12.23
C GLY A 192 -3.72 17.22 11.83
N MET A 193 -2.63 16.58 12.27
CA MET A 193 -2.39 15.15 12.10
C MET A 193 -3.41 14.30 12.87
N ALA A 194 -3.72 14.66 14.12
CA ALA A 194 -4.69 13.94 14.94
C ALA A 194 -6.11 14.04 14.36
N ASN A 195 -6.51 15.23 13.89
CA ASN A 195 -7.77 15.45 13.19
C ASN A 195 -7.87 14.57 11.95
N TRP A 196 -6.84 14.58 11.11
CA TRP A 196 -6.78 13.76 9.91
C TRP A 196 -6.94 12.28 10.22
N PHE A 197 -6.15 11.78 11.17
CA PHE A 197 -6.20 10.37 11.54
C PHE A 197 -7.60 9.98 12.03
N GLY A 198 -8.19 10.78 12.91
CA GLY A 198 -9.53 10.51 13.43
C GLY A 198 -10.63 10.60 12.36
N HIS A 199 -10.48 11.49 11.39
CA HIS A 199 -11.41 11.64 10.26
C HIS A 199 -11.32 10.45 9.28
N ILE A 200 -10.11 10.00 8.92
CA ILE A 200 -9.93 8.79 8.10
C ILE A 200 -10.54 7.54 8.78
N MET A 201 -10.45 7.46 10.12
CA MET A 201 -11.01 6.35 10.89
C MET A 201 -12.54 6.27 10.84
N SER A 202 -13.27 7.37 10.57
CA SER A 202 -14.68 7.28 10.18
C SER A 202 -14.84 6.88 8.72
N ASP A 203 -14.14 7.58 7.84
CA ASP A 203 -14.41 7.56 6.40
C ASP A 203 -14.10 6.22 5.74
N TRP A 204 -13.14 5.45 6.29
CA TRP A 204 -12.76 4.17 5.70
C TRP A 204 -13.88 3.11 5.78
N THR A 205 -14.87 3.29 6.67
CA THR A 205 -16.11 2.51 6.71
C THR A 205 -17.24 3.13 5.90
N GLY A 206 -17.09 4.39 5.48
CA GLY A 206 -18.10 5.21 4.83
C GLY A 206 -18.82 6.14 5.81
N SER A 207 -20.01 6.61 5.42
CA SER A 207 -20.77 7.59 6.22
C SER A 207 -21.81 6.95 7.12
N SER A 208 -22.10 7.63 8.23
CA SER A 208 -23.12 7.21 9.20
C SER A 208 -24.50 6.99 8.54
N GLY A 209 -24.89 7.84 7.59
CA GLY A 209 -26.14 7.71 6.83
C GLY A 209 -26.19 6.47 5.93
N THR A 210 -25.12 6.18 5.20
CA THR A 210 -25.07 5.03 4.28
C THR A 210 -25.07 3.71 5.04
N VAL A 211 -24.25 3.62 6.08
CA VAL A 211 -24.15 2.43 6.95
C VAL A 211 -25.44 2.24 7.75
N GLY A 212 -26.07 3.33 8.19
CA GLY A 212 -27.37 3.28 8.89
C GLY A 212 -28.49 2.68 8.04
N GLN A 213 -28.40 2.80 6.71
CA GLN A 213 -29.34 2.19 5.76
C GLN A 213 -28.96 0.73 5.39
N GLY A 214 -27.94 0.16 6.03
CA GLY A 214 -27.47 -1.20 5.75
C GLY A 214 -26.63 -1.34 4.48
N ARG A 215 -26.08 -0.23 3.96
CA ARG A 215 -25.18 -0.23 2.78
C ARG A 215 -23.71 -0.15 3.22
N ARG A 216 -22.79 -0.60 2.36
CA ARG A 216 -21.34 -0.73 2.65
C ARG A 216 -20.61 0.61 2.89
N GLY A 217 -21.11 1.74 2.39
CA GLY A 217 -20.40 3.02 2.40
C GLY A 217 -19.28 3.08 1.34
N SER A 218 -18.84 4.28 0.95
CA SER A 218 -17.80 4.49 -0.08
C SER A 218 -16.39 4.07 0.35
N GLY A 219 -16.07 4.19 1.64
CA GLY A 219 -14.70 3.96 2.15
C GLY A 219 -13.72 5.04 1.69
N VAL A 220 -12.47 4.95 2.13
CA VAL A 220 -11.37 5.81 1.65
C VAL A 220 -10.65 5.15 0.48
N PRO A 221 -10.01 5.90 -0.43
CA PRO A 221 -9.25 5.30 -1.53
C PRO A 221 -8.12 4.41 -1.01
N ILE A 222 -7.75 3.41 -1.82
CA ILE A 222 -6.47 2.71 -1.64
C ILE A 222 -5.35 3.78 -1.65
N PRO A 223 -4.32 3.70 -0.79
CA PRO A 223 -3.22 4.65 -0.79
C PRO A 223 -2.73 5.01 -2.20
N PHE A 224 -2.62 6.31 -2.48
CA PHE A 224 -2.22 6.90 -3.77
C PHE A 224 -3.19 6.70 -4.95
N PHE A 225 -4.34 6.04 -4.78
CA PHE A 225 -5.30 5.78 -5.86
C PHE A 225 -5.95 7.07 -6.39
N ASN A 226 -6.07 8.09 -5.54
CA ASN A 226 -6.49 9.44 -5.94
C ASN A 226 -5.59 10.07 -7.04
N LEU A 227 -4.31 9.69 -7.13
CA LEU A 227 -3.41 10.22 -8.16
C LEU A 227 -3.80 9.77 -9.57
N PHE A 228 -4.56 8.68 -9.73
CA PHE A 228 -5.13 8.33 -11.03
C PHE A 228 -6.09 9.38 -11.57
N GLN A 229 -6.62 10.27 -10.72
CA GLN A 229 -7.43 11.39 -11.17
C GLN A 229 -6.62 12.45 -11.95
N LEU A 230 -5.28 12.43 -11.88
CA LEU A 230 -4.39 13.24 -12.73
C LEU A 230 -4.21 12.65 -14.12
N MET A 231 -4.47 11.35 -14.30
CA MET A 231 -4.28 10.62 -15.55
C MET A 231 -5.46 10.85 -16.50
N ASN A 232 -5.65 12.10 -16.94
CA ASN A 232 -6.75 12.48 -17.80
C ASN A 232 -6.43 12.27 -19.29
N PHE A 233 -6.13 11.02 -19.67
CA PHE A 233 -5.85 10.62 -21.05
C PHE A 233 -6.72 9.44 -21.50
N GLY A 234 -6.75 9.21 -22.81
CA GLY A 234 -7.40 8.07 -23.45
C GLY A 234 -8.92 8.21 -23.63
N GLU A 235 -9.47 7.36 -24.50
CA GLU A 235 -10.92 7.25 -24.76
C GLU A 235 -11.35 5.79 -24.56
N PHE A 236 -11.82 5.46 -23.37
CA PHE A 236 -12.13 4.09 -22.98
C PHE A 236 -13.64 3.82 -22.92
N GLY A 237 -14.02 2.60 -23.34
CA GLY A 237 -15.40 2.12 -23.30
C GLY A 237 -16.33 2.84 -24.27
N LYS A 238 -17.63 2.50 -24.20
CA LYS A 238 -18.66 3.03 -25.12
C LYS A 238 -18.86 4.55 -25.01
N HIS A 239 -18.58 5.11 -23.85
CA HIS A 239 -18.76 6.54 -23.57
C HIS A 239 -17.48 7.37 -23.76
N LYS A 240 -16.41 6.79 -24.34
CA LYS A 240 -15.13 7.46 -24.61
C LYS A 240 -14.59 8.23 -23.40
N GLN A 241 -14.60 7.59 -22.23
CA GLN A 241 -14.22 8.25 -20.98
C GLN A 241 -12.71 8.20 -20.78
N THR A 242 -12.15 9.20 -20.10
CA THR A 242 -10.73 9.24 -19.76
C THR A 242 -10.39 8.24 -18.66
N PHE A 243 -9.12 7.86 -18.53
CA PHE A 243 -8.67 6.93 -17.49
C PHE A 243 -8.98 7.43 -16.07
N ALA A 244 -8.83 8.74 -15.82
CA ALA A 244 -9.25 9.38 -14.57
C ALA A 244 -10.74 9.09 -14.26
N THR A 245 -11.62 9.22 -15.26
CA THR A 245 -13.06 8.97 -15.09
C THR A 245 -13.36 7.49 -14.87
N ILE A 246 -12.65 6.59 -15.55
CA ILE A 246 -12.78 5.15 -15.36
C ILE A 246 -12.41 4.77 -13.92
N THR A 247 -11.29 5.26 -13.41
CA THR A 247 -10.85 4.97 -12.02
C THR A 247 -11.76 5.59 -10.97
N THR A 248 -12.41 6.73 -11.24
CA THR A 248 -13.50 7.25 -10.38
C THR A 248 -14.63 6.23 -10.26
N LYS A 249 -15.08 5.67 -11.39
CA LYS A 249 -16.18 4.69 -11.41
C LYS A 249 -15.82 3.37 -10.74
N VAL A 250 -14.58 2.90 -10.92
CA VAL A 250 -14.07 1.72 -10.23
C VAL A 250 -14.10 1.91 -8.71
N PHE A 251 -13.68 3.09 -8.22
CA PHE A 251 -13.81 3.43 -6.80
C PHE A 251 -15.28 3.47 -6.34
N GLU A 252 -16.18 4.07 -7.13
CA GLU A 252 -17.61 4.12 -6.83
C GLU A 252 -18.27 2.72 -6.77
N GLU A 253 -17.70 1.71 -7.45
CA GLU A 253 -18.10 0.30 -7.33
C GLU A 253 -17.60 -0.38 -6.03
N GLY A 254 -16.84 0.33 -5.20
CA GLY A 254 -16.36 -0.16 -3.89
C GLY A 254 -14.88 -0.55 -3.88
N TYR A 255 -14.10 -0.17 -4.89
CA TYR A 255 -12.66 -0.42 -4.99
C TYR A 255 -11.85 0.50 -4.06
N ASP A 256 -12.14 0.40 -2.76
CA ASP A 256 -11.63 1.22 -1.68
C ASP A 256 -10.50 0.54 -0.91
N ALA A 257 -9.98 1.18 0.15
CA ALA A 257 -8.92 0.64 0.98
C ALA A 257 -9.26 -0.73 1.61
N ARG A 258 -10.53 -1.01 1.91
CA ARG A 258 -10.97 -2.31 2.44
C ARG A 258 -10.86 -3.39 1.36
N HIS A 259 -11.24 -3.07 0.12
CA HIS A 259 -10.98 -3.97 -1.01
C HIS A 259 -9.47 -4.12 -1.26
N GLY A 260 -8.68 -3.05 -1.12
CA GLY A 260 -7.21 -3.11 -1.11
C GLY A 260 -6.63 -4.10 -0.11
N ILE A 261 -7.12 -4.10 1.13
CA ILE A 261 -6.74 -5.07 2.17
C ILE A 261 -7.15 -6.49 1.76
N THR A 262 -8.33 -6.65 1.16
CA THR A 262 -8.82 -7.95 0.68
C THR A 262 -7.90 -8.51 -0.42
N MET A 263 -7.54 -7.68 -1.41
CA MET A 263 -6.60 -8.00 -2.48
C MET A 263 -5.18 -8.31 -1.97
N ALA A 264 -4.76 -7.76 -0.83
CA ALA A 264 -3.46 -8.04 -0.26
C ALA A 264 -3.34 -9.48 0.30
N VAL A 265 -4.45 -10.14 0.65
CA VAL A 265 -4.46 -11.50 1.22
C VAL A 265 -3.77 -12.52 0.29
N PRO A 266 -4.17 -12.72 -0.97
CA PRO A 266 -3.50 -13.66 -1.88
C PRO A 266 -2.03 -13.27 -2.13
N VAL A 267 -1.71 -11.98 -2.15
CA VAL A 267 -0.33 -11.48 -2.33
C VAL A 267 0.56 -11.93 -1.16
N ILE A 268 0.09 -11.76 0.08
CA ILE A 268 0.81 -12.19 1.28
C ILE A 268 0.97 -13.71 1.31
N ILE A 269 -0.10 -14.46 0.99
CA ILE A 269 -0.05 -15.93 0.92
C ILE A 269 1.02 -16.40 -0.07
N ASN A 270 1.08 -15.78 -1.26
CA ASN A 270 2.10 -16.09 -2.25
C ASN A 270 3.51 -15.94 -1.69
N GLU A 271 3.80 -14.81 -1.03
CA GLU A 271 5.12 -14.56 -0.46
C GLU A 271 5.48 -15.55 0.64
N LEU A 272 4.53 -15.82 1.54
CA LEU A 272 4.73 -16.72 2.67
C LEU A 272 4.96 -18.15 2.20
N LEU A 273 4.17 -18.64 1.24
CA LEU A 273 4.34 -19.99 0.69
C LEU A 273 5.68 -20.14 -0.02
N ILE A 274 6.09 -19.16 -0.84
CA ILE A 274 7.39 -19.18 -1.52
C ILE A 274 8.54 -19.23 -0.51
N ARG A 275 8.51 -18.36 0.51
CA ARG A 275 9.56 -18.31 1.53
C ARG A 275 9.59 -19.57 2.39
N LEU A 276 8.43 -20.12 2.73
CA LEU A 276 8.31 -21.35 3.49
C LEU A 276 8.91 -22.53 2.72
N ILE A 277 8.47 -22.76 1.49
CA ILE A 277 8.93 -23.90 0.70
C ILE A 277 10.40 -23.74 0.30
N TYR A 278 10.86 -22.52 -0.01
CA TYR A 278 12.28 -22.23 -0.19
C TYR A 278 13.10 -22.63 1.04
N THR A 279 12.64 -22.25 2.24
CA THR A 279 13.33 -22.59 3.51
C THR A 279 13.38 -24.11 3.71
N ILE A 280 12.29 -24.82 3.46
CA ILE A 280 12.22 -26.28 3.54
C ILE A 280 13.20 -26.93 2.55
N LYS A 281 13.20 -26.48 1.28
CA LYS A 281 14.14 -26.97 0.26
C LYS A 281 15.58 -26.71 0.68
N SER A 282 15.89 -25.50 1.13
CA SER A 282 17.22 -25.11 1.61
C SER A 282 17.70 -26.02 2.75
N LYS A 283 16.82 -26.34 3.69
CA LYS A 283 17.12 -27.22 4.82
C LYS A 283 17.35 -28.67 4.42
N TYR A 284 16.42 -29.27 3.68
CA TYR A 284 16.39 -30.72 3.46
C TYR A 284 17.03 -31.18 2.16
N TYR A 285 16.97 -30.37 1.09
CA TYR A 285 17.55 -30.72 -0.20
C TYR A 285 19.03 -30.31 -0.27
N HIS A 286 19.38 -29.14 0.27
CA HIS A 286 20.75 -28.64 0.30
C HIS A 286 21.49 -28.90 1.62
N ASN A 287 20.86 -29.59 2.59
CA ASN A 287 21.43 -29.95 3.89
C ASN A 287 22.01 -28.78 4.70
N LYS A 288 21.48 -27.57 4.53
CA LYS A 288 21.92 -26.38 5.29
C LYS A 288 21.39 -26.41 6.73
N THR A 289 21.94 -25.57 7.60
CA THR A 289 21.36 -25.34 8.92
C THR A 289 20.09 -24.47 8.83
N TRP A 290 19.26 -24.43 9.88
CA TRP A 290 18.08 -23.56 9.92
C TRP A 290 18.42 -22.08 9.75
N ASN A 291 19.50 -21.63 10.40
CA ASN A 291 19.97 -20.25 10.34
C ASN A 291 20.43 -19.83 8.94
N GLU A 292 20.97 -20.77 8.16
CA GLU A 292 21.38 -20.56 6.76
C GLU A 292 20.22 -20.74 5.77
N SER A 293 19.16 -21.43 6.18
CA SER A 293 18.00 -21.72 5.33
C SER A 293 16.99 -20.58 5.30
N LEU A 294 16.94 -19.77 6.36
CA LEU A 294 16.09 -18.60 6.43
C LEU A 294 16.53 -17.55 5.38
N PRO A 295 15.63 -17.06 4.53
CA PRO A 295 15.95 -16.04 3.55
C PRO A 295 16.21 -14.71 4.26
N LYS A 296 17.49 -14.36 4.45
CA LYS A 296 17.93 -13.09 5.02
C LYS A 296 18.13 -12.04 3.93
N GLY A 297 17.69 -10.81 4.20
CA GLY A 297 17.89 -9.67 3.31
C GLY A 297 17.46 -9.92 1.86
N SER A 298 18.30 -9.50 0.91
CA SER A 298 18.04 -9.55 -0.53
C SER A 298 18.53 -10.85 -1.22
N SER A 299 18.12 -12.04 -0.73
CA SER A 299 18.47 -13.32 -1.40
C SER A 299 18.06 -13.27 -2.89
N PRO A 300 19.04 -13.39 -3.82
CA PRO A 300 18.76 -13.37 -5.26
C PRO A 300 17.77 -14.45 -5.70
N GLU A 301 17.90 -15.67 -5.15
CA GLU A 301 17.03 -16.81 -5.45
C GLU A 301 15.59 -16.54 -5.02
N VAL A 302 15.39 -16.09 -3.78
CA VAL A 302 14.04 -15.79 -3.27
C VAL A 302 13.42 -14.63 -4.02
N ARG A 303 14.19 -13.58 -4.36
CA ARG A 303 13.72 -12.47 -5.18
C ARG A 303 13.24 -12.96 -6.55
N ARG A 304 14.01 -13.84 -7.19
CA ARG A 304 13.64 -14.46 -8.48
C ARG A 304 12.41 -15.34 -8.37
N MET A 305 12.29 -16.15 -7.32
CA MET A 305 11.10 -16.96 -7.06
C MET A 305 9.87 -16.09 -6.83
N LEU A 306 9.99 -15.02 -6.03
CA LEU A 306 8.89 -14.07 -5.81
C LEU A 306 8.47 -13.38 -7.11
N LEU A 307 9.41 -13.01 -7.99
CA LEU A 307 9.09 -12.48 -9.31
C LEU A 307 8.22 -13.45 -10.11
N VAL A 308 8.64 -14.72 -10.18
CA VAL A 308 7.94 -15.76 -10.92
C VAL A 308 6.56 -16.03 -10.31
N GLY A 309 6.47 -16.14 -8.98
CA GLY A 309 5.21 -16.38 -8.29
C GLY A 309 4.22 -15.24 -8.44
N HIS A 310 4.65 -13.98 -8.31
CA HIS A 310 3.77 -12.83 -8.54
C HIS A 310 3.39 -12.69 -10.01
N GLY A 311 4.29 -13.05 -10.94
CA GLY A 311 3.97 -13.13 -12.36
C GLY A 311 2.87 -14.16 -12.66
N ALA A 312 2.98 -15.36 -12.09
CA ALA A 312 1.95 -16.40 -12.22
C ALA A 312 0.61 -15.96 -11.61
N LEU A 313 0.62 -15.31 -10.43
CA LEU A 313 -0.57 -14.73 -9.82
C LEU A 313 -1.21 -13.68 -10.75
N CYS A 314 -0.44 -12.70 -11.24
CA CYS A 314 -0.93 -11.63 -12.12
C CYS A 314 -1.46 -12.17 -13.45
N LEU A 315 -0.88 -13.25 -13.98
CA LEU A 315 -1.39 -13.92 -15.18
C LEU A 315 -2.78 -14.51 -14.95
N ILE A 316 -3.00 -15.17 -13.80
CA ILE A 316 -4.30 -15.75 -13.44
C ILE A 316 -5.34 -14.65 -13.17
N ASP A 317 -4.97 -13.64 -12.38
CA ASP A 317 -5.79 -12.46 -12.10
C ASP A 317 -6.21 -11.73 -13.40
N GLY A 318 -5.24 -11.37 -14.24
CA GLY A 318 -5.49 -10.67 -15.50
C GLY A 318 -6.33 -11.48 -16.47
N ALA A 319 -6.14 -12.80 -16.53
CA ALA A 319 -6.98 -13.68 -17.35
C ALA A 319 -8.42 -13.75 -16.85
N ASP A 320 -8.65 -13.87 -15.54
CA ASP A 320 -10.01 -13.86 -14.96
C ASP A 320 -10.71 -12.52 -15.20
N ALA A 321 -10.01 -11.41 -14.91
CA ALA A 321 -10.53 -10.07 -15.13
C ALA A 321 -10.91 -9.85 -16.60
N ALA A 322 -10.05 -10.24 -17.55
CA ALA A 322 -10.32 -10.12 -18.97
C ALA A 322 -11.54 -10.96 -19.40
N LEU A 323 -11.61 -12.24 -18.99
CA LEU A 323 -12.68 -13.15 -19.38
C LEU A 323 -14.04 -12.74 -18.77
N ARG A 324 -14.08 -12.39 -17.49
CA ARG A 324 -15.33 -12.10 -16.77
C ARG A 324 -15.81 -10.66 -16.92
N SER A 325 -14.98 -9.74 -17.40
CA SER A 325 -15.39 -8.36 -17.65
C SER A 325 -16.33 -8.20 -18.85
N GLY A 326 -16.38 -9.18 -19.76
CA GLY A 326 -17.17 -9.09 -20.99
C GLY A 326 -16.78 -7.90 -21.87
N GLY A 327 -15.53 -7.43 -21.79
CA GLY A 327 -15.03 -6.26 -22.52
C GLY A 327 -15.38 -4.90 -21.91
N ASN A 328 -15.99 -4.86 -20.71
CA ASN A 328 -16.20 -3.62 -19.97
C ASN A 328 -14.96 -3.30 -19.12
N ILE A 329 -14.28 -2.19 -19.43
CA ILE A 329 -13.05 -1.79 -18.74
C ILE A 329 -13.24 -1.52 -17.24
N ILE A 330 -14.39 -0.98 -16.82
CA ILE A 330 -14.67 -0.73 -15.40
C ILE A 330 -14.74 -2.08 -14.68
N GLN A 331 -15.51 -3.03 -15.22
CA GLN A 331 -15.64 -4.37 -14.67
C GLN A 331 -14.33 -5.17 -14.71
N MET A 332 -13.47 -4.91 -15.70
CA MET A 332 -12.13 -5.48 -15.77
C MET A 332 -11.27 -4.94 -14.62
N LEU A 333 -11.18 -3.61 -14.47
CA LEU A 333 -10.36 -2.99 -13.42
C LEU A 333 -10.88 -3.27 -12.01
N SER A 334 -12.21 -3.33 -11.81
CA SER A 334 -12.82 -3.73 -10.54
C SER A 334 -12.53 -5.18 -10.15
N ARG A 335 -12.03 -6.01 -11.06
CA ARG A 335 -11.59 -7.40 -10.80
C ARG A 335 -10.09 -7.53 -10.63
N MET A 336 -9.31 -6.66 -11.28
CA MET A 336 -7.85 -6.77 -11.26
C MET A 336 -7.30 -6.51 -9.86
N ASN A 337 -6.36 -7.34 -9.43
CA ASN A 337 -5.70 -7.17 -8.14
C ASN A 337 -4.57 -6.12 -8.20
N LEU A 338 -4.91 -4.85 -7.97
CA LEU A 338 -3.91 -3.75 -8.02
C LEU A 338 -2.71 -3.98 -7.08
N ILE A 339 -2.91 -4.62 -5.93
CA ILE A 339 -1.83 -4.89 -4.97
C ILE A 339 -0.84 -5.90 -5.56
N ALA A 340 -1.32 -6.94 -6.22
CA ALA A 340 -0.51 -7.93 -6.91
C ALA A 340 0.29 -7.30 -8.05
N TRP A 341 -0.36 -6.51 -8.92
CA TRP A 341 0.32 -5.83 -10.04
C TRP A 341 1.38 -4.85 -9.55
N THR A 342 1.09 -4.10 -8.48
CA THR A 342 2.06 -3.19 -7.85
C THR A 342 3.24 -3.99 -7.30
N ARG A 343 2.98 -5.12 -6.63
CA ARG A 343 4.03 -5.95 -6.04
C ARG A 343 4.90 -6.62 -7.08
N PHE A 344 4.29 -7.16 -8.14
CA PHE A 344 4.98 -7.72 -9.29
C PHE A 344 5.88 -6.67 -9.95
N SER A 345 5.35 -5.48 -10.22
CA SER A 345 6.10 -4.37 -10.82
C SER A 345 7.30 -3.96 -9.96
N TYR A 346 7.12 -3.84 -8.65
CA TYR A 346 8.21 -3.52 -7.73
C TYR A 346 9.33 -4.57 -7.73
N ILE A 347 8.97 -5.86 -7.69
CA ILE A 347 9.96 -6.95 -7.71
C ILE A 347 10.64 -7.05 -9.09
N ALA A 348 9.90 -6.84 -10.18
CA ALA A 348 10.46 -6.79 -11.52
C ALA A 348 11.52 -5.68 -11.66
N LEU A 349 11.22 -4.48 -11.15
CA LEU A 349 12.18 -3.38 -11.09
C LEU A 349 13.42 -3.73 -10.26
N LYS A 350 13.24 -4.34 -9.08
CA LYS A 350 14.37 -4.83 -8.27
C LYS A 350 15.21 -5.86 -9.02
N GLU A 351 14.58 -6.74 -9.78
CA GLU A 351 15.29 -7.77 -10.53
C GLU A 351 16.07 -7.18 -11.72
N VAL A 352 15.46 -6.26 -12.47
CA VAL A 352 16.14 -5.53 -13.56
C VAL A 352 17.33 -4.74 -13.00
N ASN A 353 17.16 -4.04 -11.88
CA ASN A 353 18.25 -3.33 -11.23
C ASN A 353 19.36 -4.26 -10.74
N ALA A 354 19.02 -5.44 -10.20
CA ALA A 354 20.02 -6.43 -9.77
C ALA A 354 20.82 -7.02 -10.94
N ILE A 355 20.17 -7.24 -12.09
CA ILE A 355 20.85 -7.66 -13.33
C ILE A 355 21.76 -6.55 -13.84
N TYR A 356 21.27 -5.31 -13.90
CA TYR A 356 22.03 -4.16 -14.37
C TYR A 356 23.27 -3.88 -13.51
N LYS A 357 23.14 -4.02 -12.18
CA LYS A 357 24.22 -3.77 -11.22
C LYS A 357 25.07 -5.01 -10.92
N GLN A 358 24.94 -6.09 -11.69
CA GLN A 358 25.68 -7.32 -11.41
C GLN A 358 27.19 -7.06 -11.26
N GLY A 359 27.79 -7.54 -10.17
CA GLY A 359 29.21 -7.33 -9.87
C GLY A 359 29.57 -5.96 -9.28
N HIS A 360 28.63 -5.02 -9.20
CA HIS A 360 28.80 -3.78 -8.43
C HIS A 360 28.45 -3.98 -6.95
N ILE A 361 29.00 -3.12 -6.10
CA ILE A 361 28.75 -3.14 -4.65
C ILE A 361 27.27 -2.91 -4.38
N ASN A 362 26.70 -3.77 -3.54
CA ASN A 362 25.38 -3.63 -2.95
C ASN A 362 25.54 -3.01 -1.55
N SER A 363 25.28 -1.71 -1.46
CA SER A 363 25.39 -0.96 -0.21
C SER A 363 24.50 -1.53 0.90
N GLU A 364 23.32 -2.09 0.59
CA GLU A 364 22.44 -2.70 1.60
C GLU A 364 23.14 -3.89 2.31
N LEU A 365 23.86 -4.73 1.55
CA LEU A 365 24.59 -5.86 2.14
C LEU A 365 25.77 -5.40 3.00
N VAL A 366 26.43 -4.30 2.59
CA VAL A 366 27.51 -3.69 3.37
C VAL A 366 26.96 -3.12 4.69
N ASP A 367 25.86 -2.37 4.62
CA ASP A 367 25.22 -1.77 5.79
C ASP A 367 24.71 -2.85 6.76
N ASP A 368 24.07 -3.91 6.25
CA ASP A 368 23.62 -5.05 7.07
C ASP A 368 24.79 -5.72 7.79
N TYR A 369 25.91 -5.94 7.08
CA TYR A 369 27.13 -6.51 7.67
C TYR A 369 27.70 -5.60 8.75
N LEU A 370 27.91 -4.32 8.46
CA LEU A 370 28.45 -3.35 9.41
C LEU A 370 27.57 -3.22 10.65
N ASN A 371 26.25 -3.18 10.48
CA ASN A 371 25.31 -3.15 11.59
C ASN A 371 25.38 -4.43 12.46
N SER A 372 25.60 -5.59 11.84
CA SER A 372 25.76 -6.85 12.57
C SER A 372 27.07 -6.89 13.38
N GLU A 373 28.17 -6.41 12.80
CA GLU A 373 29.48 -6.30 13.49
C GLU A 373 29.44 -5.29 14.63
N ILE A 374 28.82 -4.12 14.41
CA ILE A 374 28.63 -3.11 15.48
C ILE A 374 27.84 -3.71 16.64
N LYS A 375 26.76 -4.46 16.36
CA LYS A 375 25.98 -5.14 17.43
C LYS A 375 26.81 -6.16 18.18
N LEU A 376 27.65 -6.95 17.49
CA LEU A 376 28.56 -7.89 18.15
C LEU A 376 29.55 -7.15 19.05
N LEU A 377 30.22 -6.11 18.54
CA LEU A 377 31.18 -5.31 19.30
C LEU A 377 30.55 -4.62 20.52
N LEU A 378 29.31 -4.14 20.39
CA LEU A 378 28.57 -3.56 21.51
C LEU A 378 28.16 -4.61 22.54
N ASN A 379 27.83 -5.83 22.11
CA ASN A 379 27.52 -6.95 23.01
C ASN A 379 28.77 -7.56 23.67
N TYR A 380 29.97 -7.32 23.14
CA TYR A 380 31.25 -7.71 23.74
C TYR A 380 31.72 -6.76 24.86
N LYS A 381 31.06 -5.61 25.03
CA LYS A 381 31.23 -4.76 26.21
C LYS A 381 30.23 -5.18 27.28
N TYR A 382 30.47 -6.28 28.01
CA TYR A 382 30.15 -6.53 29.43
C TYR A 382 30.72 -7.87 29.86
#